data_AF-A0A151RQ04-F1
#
_entry.id   AF-A0A151RQ04-F1
#
_cell.length_a   1.000
_cell.length_b   1.000
_cell.length_c   1.000
_cell.angle_alpha   90.00
_cell.angle_beta   90.00
_cell.angle_gamma   90.00
#
_symmetry.space_group_name_H-M   'P 1'
#
loop_
_entity.id
_entity.type
_entity.pdbx_description
1 polymer ?
#
loop_
_entity_poly.entity_id
_entity_poly.type
_entity_poly.pdbx_seq_one_letter_code
_entity_poly.pdbx_strand_id
1 'polypeptide(L)'
;MNSLNLVPTLIVSPHSDPNPKLVSFFKDKPYTLICSSRHLSNKLRVSALKRDPPESQQQTRSVADDEGTEKLSLPQNAANSDSGWLPAFPHVLVASMSNFIFGYHIGVMNGPIVSIARELGFEGNSFIEGLVVSIFIAGAFIGSISSGSLVDRFGCRLTFQIDSIPLILGAIISAQAHTLNEVIGGRFLVGLGIGVNTVLVPIYISEVAPTKYRGALGSLCQIGTCLGIITSLFLGIPSETDPHWWRTMLYIASIPGILVALGIQFAVDSPRWLCKAGRINDAKSVVRELWGASEVDTAIEEFQSVTKNDGSDLDSRWSDILEEPHSRVTFIGGTLFVLQQFAGINGVLYFSSLTFQEVGVESSALASLFVGLTNFAGALCALYLIDREGRQKLLIGSYVGMAISMFLVASAVILPLDEQFSNNLSILGTIMYIFCFAIGAGPVTGIIIPELSSSRTRGKIMGFSFSTHWVCNFVVGLFFLELVEKFGVAPVYASFGAVSLLAAAFAYYFIVETKGRSLEEIERSLNLKA
;
A
#
# COMPACT_ATOMS: atom_id res chain seq x y z
N MET A 1 28.17 -28.61 52.84
CA MET A 1 29.50 -29.04 53.32
C MET A 1 30.51 -28.55 52.29
N ASN A 2 31.01 -27.33 52.45
CA ASN A 2 32.30 -26.98 53.10
C ASN A 2 33.48 -27.32 52.16
N SER A 3 34.43 -26.45 51.80
CA SER A 3 34.88 -25.12 52.27
C SER A 3 35.93 -24.61 51.25
N LEU A 4 35.94 -23.34 50.83
CA LEU A 4 36.76 -22.21 51.35
C LEU A 4 38.29 -22.35 51.24
N ASN A 5 38.92 -21.40 50.52
CA ASN A 5 40.01 -20.50 50.97
C ASN A 5 40.30 -19.48 49.84
N LEU A 6 39.97 -18.18 49.93
CA LEU A 6 40.50 -17.05 50.72
C LEU A 6 41.86 -16.47 50.27
N VAL A 7 41.81 -15.15 50.11
CA VAL A 7 42.72 -14.10 49.59
C VAL A 7 43.88 -13.78 50.58
N PRO A 8 44.87 -12.89 50.29
CA PRO A 8 44.72 -11.43 50.55
C PRO A 8 45.45 -10.49 49.55
N THR A 9 44.94 -9.32 49.12
CA THR A 9 44.76 -7.97 49.75
C THR A 9 46.00 -7.05 49.76
N LEU A 10 45.86 -5.82 49.21
CA LEU A 10 46.38 -4.49 49.65
C LEU A 10 46.07 -3.44 48.54
N ILE A 11 45.05 -2.55 48.61
CA ILE A 11 44.83 -1.32 49.40
C ILE A 11 45.92 -0.25 49.10
N VAL A 12 45.62 0.96 48.59
CA VAL A 12 45.20 2.20 49.30
C VAL A 12 44.57 3.24 48.33
N SER A 13 43.67 4.07 48.87
CA SER A 13 42.71 5.01 48.26
C SER A 13 43.22 6.49 48.25
N PRO A 14 42.40 7.56 48.42
CA PRO A 14 41.94 8.54 47.41
C PRO A 14 42.39 10.00 47.68
N HIS A 15 42.00 10.96 46.82
CA HIS A 15 41.89 12.38 47.24
C HIS A 15 40.80 13.16 46.45
N SER A 16 39.82 13.65 47.22
CA SER A 16 39.00 14.86 47.08
C SER A 16 39.88 16.13 47.23
N ASP A 17 39.59 17.38 46.86
CA ASP A 17 38.41 18.28 46.83
C ASP A 17 38.94 19.66 46.24
N PRO A 18 38.36 20.89 46.38
CA PRO A 18 37.05 21.44 45.98
C PRO A 18 37.09 22.92 45.38
N ASN A 19 36.03 23.33 44.62
CA ASN A 19 35.32 24.66 44.57
C ASN A 19 36.05 26.05 44.32
N PRO A 20 35.37 27.22 44.17
CA PRO A 20 34.27 27.68 43.28
C PRO A 20 34.42 29.17 42.75
N LYS A 21 33.36 29.74 42.11
CA LYS A 21 33.05 31.19 41.77
C LYS A 21 33.44 31.67 40.35
N LEU A 22 32.68 32.45 39.57
CA LEU A 22 31.55 33.39 39.82
C LEU A 22 30.83 33.76 38.47
N VAL A 23 29.49 33.85 38.52
CA VAL A 23 28.59 34.85 37.88
C VAL A 23 28.21 34.85 36.37
N SER A 24 26.88 34.86 36.21
CA SER A 24 25.96 35.12 35.09
C SER A 24 25.97 36.53 34.48
N PHE A 25 25.59 36.71 33.20
CA PHE A 25 24.38 37.42 32.73
C PHE A 25 24.31 37.62 31.18
N PHE A 26 23.06 37.70 30.67
CA PHE A 26 22.55 37.99 29.29
C PHE A 26 22.61 36.81 28.28
N LYS A 27 21.51 36.18 27.85
CA LYS A 27 20.23 36.62 27.20
C LYS A 27 20.46 37.16 25.78
N ASP A 28 20.35 36.30 24.75
CA ASP A 28 19.47 36.48 23.58
C ASP A 28 19.62 35.39 22.48
N LYS A 29 18.46 34.88 22.05
CA LYS A 29 18.04 34.23 20.78
C LYS A 29 18.65 32.89 20.30
N PRO A 30 17.79 31.92 19.88
CA PRO A 30 18.21 30.74 19.14
C PRO A 30 18.36 31.04 17.64
N TYR A 31 19.47 30.60 17.05
CA TYR A 31 19.66 30.59 15.60
C TYR A 31 18.83 29.45 14.98
N THR A 32 17.81 29.84 14.24
CA THR A 32 17.08 29.01 13.27
C THR A 32 17.95 28.81 12.04
N LEU A 33 18.34 27.57 11.75
CA LEU A 33 18.89 27.18 10.45
C LEU A 33 17.73 27.09 9.44
N ILE A 34 17.49 28.20 8.72
CA ILE A 34 16.64 28.26 7.54
C ILE A 34 17.52 27.93 6.33
N CYS A 35 17.39 26.74 5.77
CA CYS A 35 18.01 26.42 4.48
C CYS A 35 17.13 26.98 3.35
N SER A 36 17.49 28.16 2.86
CA SER A 36 16.91 28.81 1.69
C SER A 36 17.37 28.11 0.41
N SER A 37 16.50 27.30 -0.20
CA SER A 37 16.63 26.86 -1.59
C SER A 37 15.79 27.77 -2.50
N ARG A 38 16.38 28.92 -2.87
CA ARG A 38 15.91 29.79 -3.96
C ARG A 38 17.13 30.14 -4.81
N HIS A 39 17.35 29.38 -5.87
CA HIS A 39 17.93 29.81 -7.16
C HIS A 39 18.42 28.59 -7.96
N LEU A 40 17.59 28.06 -8.85
CA LEU A 40 18.02 27.61 -10.19
C LEU A 40 16.79 27.17 -11.02
N SER A 41 16.08 28.11 -11.64
CA SER A 41 15.29 27.83 -12.84
C SER A 41 15.04 29.13 -13.59
N ASN A 42 16.04 29.54 -14.34
CA ASN A 42 15.92 30.57 -15.36
C ASN A 42 16.99 30.28 -16.42
N LYS A 43 16.65 29.42 -17.38
CA LYS A 43 17.19 29.39 -18.74
C LYS A 43 16.54 28.24 -19.51
N LEU A 44 15.49 28.57 -20.26
CA LEU A 44 15.17 28.06 -21.61
C LEU A 44 13.81 28.66 -22.00
N ARG A 45 13.85 29.90 -22.49
CA ARG A 45 12.72 30.57 -23.15
C ARG A 45 13.11 30.70 -24.62
N VAL A 46 12.52 29.88 -25.48
CA VAL A 46 12.67 30.00 -26.93
C VAL A 46 11.65 31.03 -27.43
N SER A 47 12.17 31.94 -28.25
CA SER A 47 11.54 33.13 -28.82
C SER A 47 10.53 32.79 -29.92
N ALA A 48 9.38 33.45 -29.91
CA ALA A 48 8.62 33.75 -31.13
C ALA A 48 7.97 35.13 -30.98
N LEU A 49 8.50 36.08 -31.75
CA LEU A 49 8.15 37.49 -31.79
C LEU A 49 6.78 37.75 -32.43
N LYS A 50 6.05 38.65 -31.78
CA LYS A 50 4.78 39.28 -32.18
C LYS A 50 5.00 40.23 -33.37
N ARG A 51 4.03 40.31 -34.29
CA ARG A 51 3.80 41.48 -35.16
C ARG A 51 2.31 41.82 -35.13
N ASP A 52 1.98 42.96 -34.52
CA ASP A 52 0.69 43.65 -34.69
C ASP A 52 0.88 44.81 -35.70
N PRO A 53 -0.16 45.19 -36.46
CA PRO A 53 -0.35 46.62 -36.77
C PRO A 53 -1.86 47.03 -36.73
N PRO A 54 -2.24 48.31 -36.93
CA PRO A 54 -2.43 49.31 -35.88
C PRO A 54 -3.90 49.81 -35.76
N GLU A 55 -4.18 50.55 -34.69
CA GLU A 55 -5.45 51.24 -34.43
C GLU A 55 -5.72 52.39 -35.42
N SER A 56 -6.98 52.54 -35.84
CA SER A 56 -7.55 53.81 -36.31
C SER A 56 -8.97 53.99 -35.77
N GLN A 57 -9.20 55.17 -35.18
CA GLN A 57 -10.47 55.68 -34.67
C GLN A 57 -11.44 56.01 -35.83
N GLN A 58 -12.75 55.77 -35.65
CA GLN A 58 -13.81 56.76 -35.91
C GLN A 58 -15.23 56.25 -35.57
N GLN A 59 -16.06 57.22 -35.18
CA GLN A 59 -17.51 57.20 -34.89
C GLN A 59 -18.33 56.42 -35.95
N THR A 60 -19.53 55.88 -35.69
CA THR A 60 -20.81 56.62 -35.52
C THR A 60 -21.98 55.64 -35.26
N ARG A 61 -23.05 56.12 -34.62
CA ARG A 61 -24.36 55.47 -34.38
C ARG A 61 -25.09 55.03 -35.66
N SER A 62 -25.92 53.97 -35.56
CA SER A 62 -27.40 53.95 -35.73
C SER A 62 -28.00 52.77 -36.54
N VAL A 63 -28.90 52.02 -35.87
CA VAL A 63 -30.26 51.59 -36.28
C VAL A 63 -30.51 50.68 -37.52
N ALA A 64 -31.28 49.61 -37.22
CA ALA A 64 -32.28 48.85 -38.01
C ALA A 64 -31.86 47.74 -39.01
N ASP A 65 -32.43 46.56 -38.72
CA ASP A 65 -33.12 45.56 -39.58
C ASP A 65 -32.56 45.26 -40.97
N ASP A 66 -32.17 44.00 -41.24
CA ASP A 66 -33.07 42.90 -41.67
C ASP A 66 -32.23 41.73 -42.24
N GLU A 67 -32.90 40.58 -42.34
CA GLU A 67 -32.60 39.40 -43.15
C GLU A 67 -31.65 38.31 -42.65
N GLY A 68 -32.23 37.11 -42.64
CA GLY A 68 -31.66 35.89 -42.11
C GLY A 68 -30.46 35.37 -42.88
N THR A 69 -29.56 34.77 -42.13
CA THR A 69 -28.65 33.76 -42.67
C THR A 69 -28.55 32.67 -41.62
N GLU A 70 -28.87 31.45 -42.05
CA GLU A 70 -28.80 30.21 -41.30
C GLU A 70 -27.53 30.17 -40.43
N LYS A 71 -27.71 30.13 -39.11
CA LYS A 71 -26.65 29.66 -38.22
C LYS A 71 -26.48 28.17 -38.46
N LEU A 72 -25.56 27.83 -39.37
CA LEU A 72 -24.97 26.52 -39.46
C LEU A 72 -24.31 26.22 -38.12
N SER A 73 -25.05 25.57 -37.23
CA SER A 73 -24.54 25.01 -35.98
C SER A 73 -23.48 23.98 -36.35
N LEU A 74 -22.22 24.38 -36.30
CA LEU A 74 -21.11 23.45 -36.34
C LEU A 74 -21.32 22.46 -35.19
N PRO A 75 -21.42 21.15 -35.47
CA PRO A 75 -21.66 20.17 -34.42
C PRO A 75 -20.45 20.18 -33.48
N GLN A 76 -20.68 20.54 -32.21
CA GLN A 76 -19.83 20.19 -31.08
C GLN A 76 -19.85 18.67 -30.88
N ASN A 77 -19.35 17.93 -31.86
CA ASN A 77 -19.05 16.51 -31.78
C ASN A 77 -17.55 16.34 -32.03
N ALA A 78 -16.74 16.98 -31.18
CA ALA A 78 -15.44 16.44 -30.86
C ALA A 78 -15.65 15.68 -29.55
N ALA A 79 -15.65 14.36 -29.64
CA ALA A 79 -15.66 13.48 -28.48
C ALA A 79 -14.56 13.92 -27.51
N ASN A 80 -14.93 14.62 -26.43
CA ASN A 80 -14.11 14.68 -25.24
C ASN A 80 -14.01 13.24 -24.74
N SER A 81 -12.97 12.53 -25.18
CA SER A 81 -12.45 11.40 -24.42
C SER A 81 -12.28 11.94 -23.01
N ASP A 82 -13.11 11.48 -22.09
CA ASP A 82 -13.27 11.94 -20.72
C ASP A 82 -12.01 11.59 -19.91
N SER A 83 -10.90 12.25 -20.27
CA SER A 83 -9.54 11.86 -19.91
C SER A 83 -9.10 12.54 -18.62
N GLY A 84 -10.06 12.85 -17.74
CA GLY A 84 -9.83 13.50 -16.44
C GLY A 84 -8.93 12.71 -15.48
N TRP A 85 -8.58 11.47 -15.81
CA TRP A 85 -7.60 10.66 -15.08
C TRP A 85 -6.14 10.94 -15.49
N LEU A 86 -5.89 11.49 -16.68
CA LEU A 86 -4.53 11.68 -17.22
C LEU A 86 -3.61 12.51 -16.30
N PRO A 87 -4.06 13.63 -15.69
CA PRO A 87 -3.18 14.42 -14.83
C PRO A 87 -2.82 13.69 -13.52
N ALA A 88 -3.74 12.90 -12.96
CA ALA A 88 -3.51 12.15 -11.73
C ALA A 88 -2.67 10.87 -11.95
N PHE A 89 -2.71 10.30 -13.15
CA PHE A 89 -2.05 9.03 -13.49
C PHE A 89 -0.56 8.95 -13.16
N PRO A 90 0.32 9.88 -13.60
CA PRO A 90 1.75 9.78 -13.31
C PRO A 90 2.04 9.79 -11.80
N HIS A 91 1.28 10.56 -11.03
CA HIS A 91 1.41 10.62 -9.58
C HIS A 91 1.00 9.31 -8.91
N VAL A 92 -0.13 8.74 -9.33
CA VAL A 92 -0.61 7.45 -8.84
C VAL A 92 0.33 6.31 -9.25
N LEU A 93 0.89 6.36 -10.47
CA LEU A 93 1.81 5.36 -10.97
C LEU A 93 3.09 5.33 -10.13
N VAL A 94 3.68 6.49 -9.83
CA VAL A 94 4.85 6.60 -8.95
C VAL A 94 4.55 6.03 -7.56
N ALA A 95 3.41 6.38 -6.96
CA ALA A 95 3.02 5.81 -5.67
C ALA A 95 2.77 4.29 -5.75
N SER A 96 2.21 3.81 -6.85
CA SER A 96 1.94 2.38 -7.07
C SER A 96 3.22 1.55 -7.23
N MET A 97 4.35 2.16 -7.60
CA MET A 97 5.65 1.47 -7.62
C MET A 97 6.09 1.00 -6.24
N SER A 98 5.63 1.63 -5.15
CA SER A 98 5.84 1.11 -3.80
C SER A 98 5.19 -0.26 -3.59
N ASN A 99 4.03 -0.53 -4.23
CA ASN A 99 3.42 -1.87 -4.19
C ASN A 99 4.19 -2.89 -5.03
N PHE A 100 4.86 -2.44 -6.10
CA PHE A 100 5.81 -3.30 -6.82
C PHE A 100 6.97 -3.73 -5.92
N ILE A 101 7.55 -2.80 -5.15
CA ILE A 101 8.59 -3.11 -4.15
C ILE A 101 8.06 -4.13 -3.14
N PHE A 102 6.83 -3.94 -2.66
CA PHE A 102 6.18 -4.88 -1.74
C PHE A 102 6.09 -6.29 -2.34
N GLY A 103 5.50 -6.41 -3.54
CA GLY A 103 5.40 -7.70 -4.23
C GLY A 103 6.76 -8.35 -4.51
N TYR A 104 7.76 -7.54 -4.89
CA TYR A 104 9.11 -8.01 -5.11
C TYR A 104 9.71 -8.64 -3.85
N HIS A 105 9.61 -7.97 -2.70
CA HIS A 105 10.16 -8.47 -1.44
C HIS A 105 9.39 -9.66 -0.84
N ILE A 106 8.14 -9.87 -1.25
CA ILE A 106 7.41 -11.11 -0.95
C ILE A 106 8.04 -12.28 -1.71
N GLY A 107 8.29 -12.15 -3.02
CA GLY A 107 8.74 -13.27 -3.84
C GLY A 107 10.27 -13.49 -3.85
N VAL A 108 11.07 -12.45 -3.61
CA VAL A 108 12.55 -12.51 -3.76
C VAL A 108 13.24 -13.53 -2.86
N MET A 109 12.66 -13.85 -1.69
CA MET A 109 13.26 -14.78 -0.74
C MET A 109 12.98 -16.25 -1.05
N ASN A 110 11.96 -16.55 -1.88
CA ASN A 110 11.50 -17.92 -2.11
C ASN A 110 12.55 -18.78 -2.85
N GLY A 111 13.30 -18.19 -3.79
CA GLY A 111 14.36 -18.90 -4.52
C GLY A 111 15.66 -19.07 -3.71
N PRO A 112 16.30 -17.97 -3.26
CA PRO A 112 17.67 -18.03 -2.76
C PRO A 112 17.83 -18.38 -1.27
N ILE A 113 16.77 -18.65 -0.51
CA ILE A 113 16.89 -18.84 0.96
C ILE A 113 17.92 -19.92 1.35
N VAL A 114 17.96 -21.03 0.59
CA VAL A 114 18.91 -22.13 0.81
C VAL A 114 20.34 -21.69 0.51
N SER A 115 20.55 -20.95 -0.58
CA SER A 115 21.87 -20.41 -0.95
C SER A 115 22.37 -19.38 0.06
N ILE A 116 21.47 -18.52 0.57
CA ILE A 116 21.77 -17.56 1.64
C ILE A 116 22.16 -18.29 2.92
N ALA A 117 21.40 -19.31 3.31
CA ALA A 117 21.67 -20.11 4.50
C ALA A 117 23.02 -20.83 4.43
N ARG A 118 23.38 -21.36 3.25
CA ARG A 118 24.69 -21.98 3.00
C ARG A 118 25.83 -20.99 3.10
N GLU A 119 25.74 -19.84 2.42
CA GLU A 119 26.82 -18.84 2.40
C GLU A 119 27.05 -18.21 3.79
N LEU A 120 25.98 -18.01 4.56
CA LEU A 120 26.04 -17.38 5.88
C LEU A 120 26.14 -18.38 7.05
N GLY A 121 26.26 -19.68 6.76
CA GLY A 121 26.56 -20.72 7.74
C GLY A 121 25.41 -21.08 8.69
N PHE A 122 24.16 -20.94 8.25
CA PHE A 122 22.97 -21.34 9.01
C PHE A 122 22.08 -22.39 8.31
N GLU A 123 22.58 -23.00 7.23
CA GLU A 123 21.92 -24.10 6.51
C GLU A 123 21.50 -25.23 7.46
N GLY A 124 20.24 -25.67 7.34
CA GLY A 124 19.67 -26.75 8.15
C GLY A 124 19.08 -26.30 9.49
N ASN A 125 19.15 -24.99 9.82
CA ASN A 125 18.41 -24.42 10.93
C ASN A 125 17.12 -23.74 10.44
N SER A 126 16.05 -24.54 10.29
CA SER A 126 14.75 -24.06 9.79
C SER A 126 14.16 -22.91 10.61
N PHE A 127 14.50 -22.81 11.91
CA PHE A 127 14.07 -21.69 12.73
C PHE A 127 14.73 -20.37 12.30
N ILE A 128 16.04 -20.39 12.00
CA ILE A 128 16.77 -19.19 11.55
C ILE A 128 16.34 -18.80 10.13
N GLU A 129 16.17 -19.77 9.23
CA GLU A 129 15.65 -19.50 7.88
C GLU A 129 14.26 -18.85 7.94
N GLY A 130 13.36 -19.40 8.77
CA GLY A 130 12.05 -18.83 9.04
C GLY A 130 12.11 -17.43 9.67
N LEU A 131 13.06 -17.18 10.58
CA LEU A 131 13.28 -15.85 11.17
C LEU A 131 13.72 -14.82 10.11
N VAL A 132 14.62 -15.17 9.19
CA VAL A 132 15.09 -14.28 8.11
C VAL A 132 13.95 -13.87 7.17
N VAL A 133 13.04 -14.80 6.89
CA VAL A 133 11.86 -14.51 6.05
C VAL A 133 10.82 -13.70 6.83
N SER A 134 10.56 -14.04 8.10
CA SER A 134 9.47 -13.44 8.89
C SER A 134 9.81 -12.11 9.57
N ILE A 135 11.08 -11.78 9.83
CA ILE A 135 11.46 -10.52 10.48
C ILE A 135 11.02 -9.28 9.68
N PHE A 136 10.91 -9.45 8.36
CA PHE A 136 10.33 -8.49 7.44
C PHE A 136 8.87 -8.13 7.81
N ILE A 137 8.05 -9.11 8.22
CA ILE A 137 6.66 -8.89 8.66
C ILE A 137 6.63 -8.09 9.96
N ALA A 138 7.55 -8.38 10.89
CA ALA A 138 7.68 -7.61 12.14
C ALA A 138 8.05 -6.15 11.86
N GLY A 139 8.97 -5.90 10.93
CA GLY A 139 9.28 -4.57 10.44
C GLY A 139 8.03 -3.89 9.85
N ALA A 140 7.28 -4.59 9.00
CA ALA A 140 6.07 -4.07 8.38
C ALA A 140 4.98 -3.71 9.39
N PHE A 141 4.80 -4.51 10.43
CA PHE A 141 3.90 -4.19 11.54
C PHE A 141 4.25 -2.86 12.21
N ILE A 142 5.53 -2.66 12.56
CA ILE A 142 6.01 -1.42 13.19
C ILE A 142 5.88 -0.23 12.22
N GLY A 143 6.23 -0.44 10.95
CA GLY A 143 6.06 0.53 9.88
C GLY A 143 4.61 1.01 9.76
N SER A 144 3.65 0.09 9.72
CA SER A 144 2.23 0.41 9.62
C SER A 144 1.68 1.15 10.84
N ILE A 145 2.13 0.85 12.06
CA ILE A 145 1.72 1.64 13.25
C ILE A 145 2.25 3.07 13.15
N SER A 146 3.54 3.22 12.80
CA SER A 146 4.19 4.53 12.78
C SER A 146 3.67 5.44 11.65
N SER A 147 3.28 4.86 10.52
CA SER A 147 2.91 5.61 9.31
C SER A 147 1.71 6.53 9.50
N GLY A 148 0.73 6.14 10.33
CA GLY A 148 -0.44 6.96 10.60
C GLY A 148 -0.08 8.32 11.23
N SER A 149 0.89 8.34 12.14
CA SER A 149 1.37 9.60 12.74
C SER A 149 2.28 10.40 11.79
N LEU A 150 3.07 9.71 10.96
CA LEU A 150 3.94 10.37 9.98
C LEU A 150 3.12 11.07 8.90
N VAL A 151 2.10 10.40 8.33
CA VAL A 151 1.30 10.96 7.24
C VAL A 151 0.44 12.15 7.70
N ASP A 152 -0.13 12.08 8.90
CA ASP A 152 -0.90 13.18 9.47
C ASP A 152 -0.03 14.45 9.62
N ARG A 153 1.22 14.29 10.09
CA ARG A 153 2.13 15.38 10.40
C ARG A 153 2.88 15.95 9.19
N PHE A 154 3.38 15.08 8.31
CA PHE A 154 4.28 15.44 7.21
C PHE A 154 3.61 15.44 5.84
N GLY A 155 2.40 14.88 5.74
CA GLY A 155 1.73 14.63 4.47
C GLY A 155 2.32 13.44 3.72
N CYS A 156 1.63 12.99 2.66
CA CYS A 156 2.02 11.77 1.94
C CYS A 156 3.39 11.88 1.26
N ARG A 157 3.66 13.01 0.58
CA ARG A 157 4.85 13.18 -0.24
C ARG A 157 6.15 13.10 0.56
N LEU A 158 6.24 13.86 1.65
CA LEU A 158 7.42 13.83 2.53
C LEU A 158 7.55 12.49 3.24
N THR A 159 6.42 11.86 3.59
CA THR A 159 6.44 10.51 4.19
C THR A 159 7.03 9.48 3.22
N PHE A 160 6.65 9.49 1.93
CA PHE A 160 7.28 8.63 0.90
C PHE A 160 8.79 8.87 0.75
N GLN A 161 9.24 10.12 0.86
CA GLN A 161 10.67 10.45 0.77
C GLN A 161 11.46 9.88 1.95
N ILE A 162 10.93 10.02 3.18
CA ILE A 162 11.52 9.46 4.39
C ILE A 162 11.51 7.93 4.32
N ASP A 163 10.41 7.36 3.84
CA ASP A 163 10.19 5.93 3.72
C ASP A 163 11.11 5.25 2.68
N SER A 164 11.49 5.96 1.64
CA SER A 164 12.42 5.43 0.63
C SER A 164 13.81 5.11 1.22
N ILE A 165 14.20 5.76 2.32
CA ILE A 165 15.50 5.54 2.98
C ILE A 165 15.62 4.11 3.53
N PRO A 166 14.75 3.62 4.43
CA PRO A 166 14.84 2.25 4.94
C PRO A 166 14.66 1.18 3.85
N LEU A 167 13.89 1.44 2.78
CA LEU A 167 13.76 0.52 1.66
C LEU A 167 15.09 0.33 0.91
N ILE A 168 15.73 1.43 0.52
CA ILE A 168 16.98 1.41 -0.25
C ILE A 168 18.12 0.87 0.62
N LEU A 169 18.28 1.43 1.83
CA LEU A 169 19.35 1.02 2.74
C LEU A 169 19.17 -0.43 3.19
N GLY A 170 17.95 -0.84 3.52
CA GLY A 170 17.67 -2.22 3.93
C GLY A 170 17.97 -3.22 2.83
N ALA A 171 17.65 -2.90 1.58
CA ALA A 171 17.98 -3.73 0.42
C ALA A 171 19.50 -3.85 0.20
N ILE A 172 20.22 -2.73 0.28
CA ILE A 172 21.69 -2.71 0.12
C ILE A 172 22.39 -3.47 1.25
N ILE A 173 21.99 -3.24 2.50
CA ILE A 173 22.53 -3.95 3.67
C ILE A 173 22.28 -5.45 3.53
N SER A 174 21.07 -5.86 3.12
CA SER A 174 20.76 -7.28 2.89
C SER A 174 21.63 -7.86 1.78
N ALA A 175 21.85 -7.14 0.67
CA ALA A 175 22.67 -7.59 -0.44
C ALA A 175 24.17 -7.70 -0.10
N GLN A 176 24.66 -6.86 0.81
CA GLN A 176 26.06 -6.81 1.24
C GLN A 176 26.35 -7.66 2.49
N ALA A 177 25.34 -8.29 3.07
CA ALA A 177 25.50 -9.02 4.31
C ALA A 177 26.53 -10.16 4.19
N HIS A 178 27.45 -10.21 5.15
CA HIS A 178 28.39 -11.31 5.37
C HIS A 178 28.05 -12.11 6.63
N THR A 179 27.09 -11.63 7.41
CA THR A 179 26.61 -12.27 8.64
C THR A 179 25.09 -12.35 8.69
N LEU A 180 24.57 -13.30 9.47
CA LEU A 180 23.13 -13.45 9.72
C LEU A 180 22.48 -12.17 10.26
N ASN A 181 23.15 -11.47 11.17
CA ASN A 181 22.62 -10.26 11.80
C ASN A 181 22.44 -9.12 10.80
N GLU A 182 23.32 -9.00 9.81
CA GLU A 182 23.21 -8.00 8.75
C GLU A 182 22.01 -8.28 7.84
N VAL A 183 21.78 -9.53 7.44
CA VAL A 183 20.58 -9.90 6.67
C VAL A 183 19.32 -9.61 7.48
N ILE A 184 19.28 -10.03 8.75
CA ILE A 184 18.12 -9.78 9.63
C ILE A 184 17.86 -8.28 9.76
N GLY A 185 18.89 -7.48 10.02
CA GLY A 185 18.79 -6.03 10.13
C GLY A 185 18.33 -5.37 8.83
N GLY A 186 18.89 -5.76 7.70
CA GLY A 186 18.49 -5.27 6.38
C GLY A 186 17.03 -5.61 6.05
N ARG A 187 16.61 -6.87 6.29
CA ARG A 187 15.23 -7.33 6.08
C ARG A 187 14.22 -6.62 6.99
N PHE A 188 14.60 -6.36 8.24
CA PHE A 188 13.78 -5.58 9.17
C PHE A 188 13.58 -4.13 8.68
N LEU A 189 14.64 -3.48 8.19
CA LEU A 189 14.56 -2.12 7.63
C LEU A 189 13.68 -2.06 6.38
N VAL A 190 13.83 -3.00 5.44
CA VAL A 190 12.93 -3.11 4.29
C VAL A 190 11.49 -3.32 4.74
N GLY A 191 11.29 -4.18 5.76
CA GLY A 191 9.99 -4.41 6.38
C GLY A 191 9.34 -3.12 6.87
N LEU A 192 10.09 -2.34 7.64
CA LEU A 192 9.64 -1.03 8.13
C LEU A 192 9.14 -0.15 7.00
N GLY A 193 9.91 -0.06 5.90
CA GLY A 193 9.52 0.78 4.78
C GLY A 193 8.27 0.26 4.03
N ILE A 194 8.18 -1.05 3.84
CA ILE A 194 7.00 -1.66 3.22
C ILE A 194 5.75 -1.42 4.07
N GLY A 195 5.84 -1.56 5.39
CA GLY A 195 4.72 -1.32 6.30
C GLY A 195 4.19 0.12 6.25
N VAL A 196 5.07 1.09 6.01
CA VAL A 196 4.67 2.49 5.79
C VAL A 196 3.98 2.62 4.42
N ASN A 197 4.57 2.07 3.36
CA ASN A 197 4.00 2.12 2.01
C ASN A 197 2.61 1.49 1.90
N THR A 198 2.36 0.35 2.55
CA THR A 198 1.05 -0.32 2.47
C THR A 198 -0.07 0.56 3.03
N VAL A 199 0.25 1.44 3.99
CA VAL A 199 -0.68 2.45 4.52
C VAL A 199 -0.74 3.68 3.62
N LEU A 200 0.42 4.16 3.15
CA LEU A 200 0.56 5.45 2.49
C LEU A 200 -0.02 5.47 1.08
N VAL A 201 0.17 4.40 0.31
CA VAL A 201 -0.24 4.38 -1.10
C VAL A 201 -1.76 4.48 -1.25
N PRO A 202 -2.60 3.68 -0.55
CA PRO A 202 -4.03 3.79 -0.71
C PRO A 202 -4.59 5.14 -0.24
N ILE A 203 -3.99 5.74 0.80
CA ILE A 203 -4.32 7.11 1.24
C ILE A 203 -4.04 8.09 0.10
N TYR A 204 -2.81 8.09 -0.41
CA TYR A 204 -2.39 9.02 -1.46
C TYR A 204 -3.26 8.89 -2.72
N ILE A 205 -3.56 7.67 -3.17
CA ILE A 205 -4.42 7.45 -4.32
C ILE A 205 -5.84 7.95 -4.05
N SER A 206 -6.41 7.67 -2.88
CA SER A 206 -7.76 8.15 -2.54
C SER A 206 -7.87 9.68 -2.54
N GLU A 207 -6.77 10.36 -2.19
CA GLU A 207 -6.73 11.81 -2.04
C GLU A 207 -6.40 12.56 -3.34
N VAL A 208 -5.66 11.95 -4.27
CA VAL A 208 -5.23 12.54 -5.55
C VAL A 208 -6.14 12.14 -6.71
N ALA A 209 -6.71 10.92 -6.67
CA ALA A 209 -7.52 10.42 -7.78
C ALA A 209 -8.88 11.14 -7.89
N PRO A 210 -9.31 11.50 -9.12
CA PRO A 210 -10.67 11.97 -9.36
C PRO A 210 -11.71 10.94 -8.91
N THR A 211 -12.83 11.40 -8.34
CA THR A 211 -13.88 10.54 -7.79
C THR A 211 -14.36 9.45 -8.76
N LYS A 212 -14.46 9.76 -10.06
CA LYS A 212 -14.92 8.82 -11.10
C LYS A 212 -13.96 7.65 -11.35
N TYR A 213 -12.66 7.87 -11.22
CA TYR A 213 -11.60 6.93 -11.60
C TYR A 213 -10.79 6.40 -10.41
N ARG A 214 -11.18 6.78 -9.18
CA ARG A 214 -10.48 6.44 -7.94
C ARG A 214 -10.31 4.93 -7.76
N GLY A 215 -11.31 4.14 -8.16
CA GLY A 215 -11.27 2.68 -8.04
C GLY A 215 -10.25 2.08 -8.98
N ALA A 216 -10.32 2.41 -10.27
CA ALA A 216 -9.38 1.92 -11.28
C ALA A 216 -7.93 2.32 -10.94
N LEU A 217 -7.71 3.57 -10.55
CA LEU A 217 -6.40 4.05 -10.11
C LEU A 217 -5.92 3.32 -8.84
N GLY A 218 -6.83 2.99 -7.92
CA GLY A 218 -6.52 2.16 -6.74
C GLY A 218 -6.13 0.73 -7.07
N SER A 219 -6.74 0.11 -8.09
CA SER A 219 -6.41 -1.25 -8.53
C SER A 219 -4.97 -1.38 -9.05
N LEU A 220 -4.30 -0.27 -9.40
CA LEU A 220 -2.87 -0.26 -9.75
C LEU A 220 -1.99 -0.75 -8.60
N CYS A 221 -2.42 -0.63 -7.33
CA CYS A 221 -1.72 -1.20 -6.19
C CYS A 221 -1.58 -2.73 -6.29
N GLN A 222 -2.70 -3.42 -6.57
CA GLN A 222 -2.70 -4.87 -6.69
C GLN A 222 -1.90 -5.31 -7.92
N ILE A 223 -2.07 -4.62 -9.05
CA ILE A 223 -1.31 -4.87 -10.28
C ILE A 223 0.19 -4.73 -10.02
N GLY A 224 0.61 -3.66 -9.34
CA GLY A 224 2.00 -3.44 -8.95
C GLY A 224 2.54 -4.58 -8.10
N THR A 225 1.78 -5.02 -7.08
CA THR A 225 2.14 -6.17 -6.23
C THR A 225 2.34 -7.44 -7.06
N CYS A 226 1.40 -7.76 -7.95
CA CYS A 226 1.51 -8.93 -8.83
C CYS A 226 2.73 -8.86 -9.75
N LEU A 227 2.99 -7.70 -10.37
CA LEU A 227 4.18 -7.50 -11.22
C LEU A 227 5.48 -7.62 -10.43
N GLY A 228 5.51 -7.15 -9.18
CA GLY A 228 6.65 -7.29 -8.28
C GLY A 228 6.95 -8.77 -7.99
N ILE A 229 5.93 -9.54 -7.63
CA ILE A 229 6.06 -10.99 -7.38
C ILE A 229 6.60 -11.68 -8.64
N ILE A 230 5.94 -11.48 -9.79
CA ILE A 230 6.34 -12.11 -11.06
C ILE A 230 7.80 -11.76 -11.41
N THR A 231 8.19 -10.49 -11.27
CA THR A 231 9.57 -10.05 -11.56
C THR A 231 10.58 -10.71 -10.64
N SER A 232 10.28 -10.81 -9.35
CA SER A 232 11.17 -11.47 -8.38
C SER A 232 11.36 -12.96 -8.66
N LEU A 233 10.31 -13.66 -9.10
CA LEU A 233 10.37 -15.06 -9.49
C LEU A 233 11.23 -15.25 -10.75
N PHE A 234 11.06 -14.41 -11.78
CA PHE A 234 11.89 -14.46 -12.98
C PHE A 234 13.37 -14.18 -12.68
N LEU A 235 13.67 -13.20 -11.83
CA LEU A 235 15.05 -12.92 -11.40
C LEU A 235 15.63 -13.99 -10.47
N GLY A 236 14.79 -14.84 -9.89
CA GLY A 236 15.19 -15.98 -9.08
C GLY A 236 15.70 -17.18 -9.88
N ILE A 237 15.35 -17.31 -11.16
CA ILE A 237 15.75 -18.46 -11.99
C ILE A 237 17.27 -18.68 -12.03
N PRO A 238 18.12 -17.65 -12.22
CA PRO A 238 19.57 -17.83 -12.20
C PRO A 238 20.14 -18.20 -10.81
N SER A 239 19.39 -18.00 -9.72
CA SER A 239 19.86 -18.37 -8.37
C SER A 239 19.93 -19.89 -8.15
N GLU A 240 19.26 -20.68 -8.99
CA GLU A 240 19.36 -22.14 -8.97
C GLU A 240 20.72 -22.64 -9.49
N THR A 241 21.35 -21.88 -10.40
CA THR A 241 22.63 -22.24 -11.02
C THR A 241 23.82 -21.51 -10.41
N ASP A 242 23.63 -20.26 -9.96
CA ASP A 242 24.66 -19.46 -9.30
C ASP A 242 24.28 -19.16 -7.84
N PRO A 243 24.94 -19.82 -6.86
CA PRO A 243 24.70 -19.60 -5.44
C PRO A 243 24.98 -18.19 -4.95
N HIS A 244 25.69 -17.32 -5.69
CA HIS A 244 25.94 -15.93 -5.29
C HIS A 244 24.92 -14.93 -5.89
N TRP A 245 24.05 -15.38 -6.80
CA TRP A 245 23.09 -14.51 -7.51
C TRP A 245 22.07 -13.84 -6.59
N TRP A 246 21.84 -14.39 -5.40
CA TRP A 246 20.93 -13.81 -4.40
C TRP A 246 21.29 -12.37 -4.02
N ARG A 247 22.59 -12.04 -4.00
CA ARG A 247 23.06 -10.66 -3.75
C ARG A 247 22.58 -9.72 -4.85
N THR A 248 22.69 -10.14 -6.11
CA THR A 248 22.20 -9.38 -7.27
C THR A 248 20.70 -9.16 -7.20
N MET A 249 19.92 -10.18 -6.81
CA MET A 249 18.48 -10.05 -6.63
C MET A 249 18.11 -8.99 -5.57
N LEU A 250 18.85 -8.93 -4.46
CA LEU A 250 18.64 -7.93 -3.41
C LEU A 250 19.13 -6.54 -3.81
N TYR A 251 20.22 -6.44 -4.60
CA TYR A 251 20.64 -5.15 -5.18
C TYR A 251 19.59 -4.60 -6.14
N ILE A 252 19.01 -5.43 -7.01
CA ILE A 252 17.95 -5.01 -7.93
C ILE A 252 16.73 -4.50 -7.16
N ALA A 253 16.45 -5.03 -5.97
CA ALA A 253 15.36 -4.57 -5.11
C ALA A 253 15.50 -3.08 -4.70
N SER A 254 16.71 -2.52 -4.70
CA SER A 254 16.95 -1.11 -4.40
C SER A 254 16.55 -0.18 -5.55
N ILE A 255 16.52 -0.66 -6.81
CA ILE A 255 16.26 0.16 -8.00
C ILE A 255 14.86 0.77 -7.96
N PRO A 256 13.76 0.00 -7.74
CA PRO A 256 12.44 0.60 -7.67
C PRO A 256 12.30 1.56 -6.48
N GLY A 257 13.01 1.31 -5.36
CA GLY A 257 13.07 2.25 -4.23
C GLY A 257 13.68 3.60 -4.61
N ILE A 258 14.77 3.59 -5.38
CA ILE A 258 15.38 4.81 -5.93
C ILE A 258 14.42 5.52 -6.90
N LEU A 259 13.71 4.76 -7.74
CA LEU A 259 12.72 5.31 -8.67
C LEU A 259 11.55 5.97 -7.94
N VAL A 260 11.07 5.39 -6.83
CA VAL A 260 10.06 6.03 -5.96
C VAL A 260 10.62 7.30 -5.32
N ALA A 261 11.84 7.25 -4.77
CA ALA A 261 12.48 8.40 -4.13
C ALA A 261 12.64 9.60 -5.08
N LEU A 262 13.02 9.35 -6.34
CA LEU A 262 13.15 10.36 -7.37
C LEU A 262 11.79 10.79 -7.94
N GLY A 263 10.92 9.83 -8.24
CA GLY A 263 9.60 10.08 -8.83
C GLY A 263 8.70 10.92 -7.93
N ILE A 264 8.73 10.67 -6.61
CA ILE A 264 7.89 11.40 -5.66
C ILE A 264 8.30 12.88 -5.52
N GLN A 265 9.51 13.26 -5.95
CA GLN A 265 9.88 14.67 -6.02
C GLN A 265 9.05 15.45 -7.03
N PHE A 266 8.50 14.78 -8.04
CA PHE A 266 7.60 15.36 -9.05
C PHE A 266 6.12 15.09 -8.74
N ALA A 267 5.85 14.35 -7.67
CA ALA A 267 4.49 14.10 -7.21
C ALA A 267 3.91 15.31 -6.48
N VAL A 268 2.61 15.54 -6.65
CA VAL A 268 1.88 16.58 -5.93
C VAL A 268 1.64 16.18 -4.48
N ASP A 269 1.45 17.18 -3.62
CA ASP A 269 0.97 16.94 -2.27
C ASP A 269 -0.54 16.68 -2.27
N SER A 270 -1.05 16.01 -1.23
CA SER A 270 -2.49 15.79 -1.09
C SER A 270 -3.21 17.14 -0.95
N PRO A 271 -4.20 17.46 -1.80
CA PRO A 271 -4.94 18.72 -1.70
C PRO A 271 -5.70 18.84 -0.37
N ARG A 272 -6.15 17.70 0.17
CA ARG A 272 -6.85 17.62 1.47
C ARG A 272 -5.91 17.93 2.63
N TRP A 273 -4.71 17.32 2.61
CA TRP A 273 -3.69 17.60 3.62
C TRP A 273 -3.22 19.06 3.56
N LEU A 274 -3.03 19.63 2.36
CA LEU A 274 -2.68 21.04 2.19
C LEU A 274 -3.75 21.98 2.77
N CYS A 275 -5.02 21.66 2.60
CA CYS A 275 -6.12 22.38 3.25
C CYS A 275 -6.07 22.28 4.77
N LYS A 276 -5.86 21.06 5.33
CA LYS A 276 -5.71 20.83 6.76
C LYS A 276 -4.53 21.60 7.36
N ALA A 277 -3.42 21.71 6.61
CA ALA A 277 -2.23 22.47 6.99
C ALA A 277 -2.37 24.00 6.81
N GLY A 278 -3.55 24.50 6.41
CA GLY A 278 -3.81 25.93 6.19
C GLY A 278 -3.22 26.49 4.89
N ARG A 279 -2.65 25.66 4.02
CA ARG A 279 -2.02 26.05 2.74
C ARG A 279 -3.03 26.05 1.59
N ILE A 280 -4.09 26.86 1.73
CA ILE A 280 -5.24 26.86 0.79
C ILE A 280 -4.85 27.22 -0.65
N ASN A 281 -3.91 28.17 -0.83
CA ASN A 281 -3.47 28.57 -2.17
C ASN A 281 -2.76 27.43 -2.91
N ASP A 282 -1.95 26.66 -2.19
CA ASP A 282 -1.25 25.50 -2.75
C ASP A 282 -2.27 24.41 -3.07
N ALA A 283 -3.25 24.16 -2.19
CA ALA A 283 -4.35 23.24 -2.46
C ALA A 283 -5.14 23.61 -3.73
N LYS A 284 -5.47 24.90 -3.92
CA LYS A 284 -6.13 25.40 -5.15
C LYS A 284 -5.29 25.12 -6.39
N SER A 285 -3.96 25.29 -6.30
CA SER A 285 -3.06 25.05 -7.43
C SER A 285 -3.01 23.57 -7.81
N VAL A 286 -2.95 22.68 -6.82
CA VAL A 286 -2.93 21.23 -7.00
C VAL A 286 -4.26 20.73 -7.56
N VAL A 287 -5.40 21.17 -7.03
CA VAL A 287 -6.72 20.78 -7.56
C VAL A 287 -6.88 21.22 -9.02
N ARG A 288 -6.42 22.43 -9.36
CA ARG A 288 -6.47 22.93 -10.74
C ARG A 288 -5.66 22.05 -11.70
N GLU A 289 -4.50 21.58 -11.26
CA GLU A 289 -3.63 20.68 -12.03
C GLU A 289 -4.23 19.27 -12.17
N LEU A 290 -4.76 18.72 -11.08
CA LEU A 290 -5.24 17.34 -11.03
C LEU A 290 -6.63 17.15 -11.66
N TRP A 291 -7.59 18.01 -11.28
CA TRP A 291 -9.02 17.82 -11.57
C TRP A 291 -9.58 18.90 -12.49
N GLY A 292 -8.82 19.96 -12.76
CA GLY A 292 -9.19 21.05 -13.65
C GLY A 292 -9.70 22.29 -12.93
N ALA A 293 -9.74 23.41 -13.66
CA ALA A 293 -10.07 24.71 -13.08
C ALA A 293 -11.53 24.86 -12.60
N SER A 294 -12.47 24.09 -13.17
CA SER A 294 -13.88 24.12 -12.79
C SER A 294 -14.16 23.55 -11.41
N GLU A 295 -13.36 22.57 -10.98
CA GLU A 295 -13.58 21.84 -9.72
C GLU A 295 -12.93 22.52 -8.52
N VAL A 296 -12.12 23.57 -8.73
CA VAL A 296 -11.30 24.18 -7.68
C VAL A 296 -12.14 24.74 -6.54
N ASP A 297 -13.12 25.59 -6.84
CA ASP A 297 -13.85 26.28 -5.77
C ASP A 297 -14.78 25.30 -5.02
N THR A 298 -15.49 24.41 -5.74
CA THR A 298 -16.31 23.34 -5.15
C THR A 298 -15.49 22.44 -4.23
N ALA A 299 -14.35 21.93 -4.68
CA ALA A 299 -13.52 21.03 -3.87
C ALA A 299 -12.97 21.71 -2.61
N ILE A 300 -12.53 22.96 -2.71
CA ILE A 300 -11.98 23.70 -1.58
C ILE A 300 -13.06 24.00 -0.53
N GLU A 301 -14.27 24.37 -0.97
CA GLU A 301 -15.41 24.54 -0.07
C GLU A 301 -15.75 23.24 0.66
N GLU A 302 -15.74 22.11 -0.05
CA GLU A 302 -15.95 20.80 0.56
C GLU A 302 -14.88 20.46 1.61
N PHE A 303 -13.59 20.63 1.28
CA PHE A 303 -12.49 20.36 2.22
C PHE A 303 -12.58 21.24 3.48
N GLN A 304 -12.91 22.52 3.31
CA GLN A 304 -13.04 23.45 4.43
C GLN A 304 -14.28 23.15 5.29
N SER A 305 -15.36 22.68 4.69
CA SER A 305 -16.57 22.29 5.44
C SER A 305 -16.28 21.15 6.43
N VAL A 306 -15.47 20.18 6.02
CA VAL A 306 -15.05 19.05 6.87
C VAL A 306 -14.02 19.51 7.92
N THR A 307 -13.02 20.29 7.52
CA THR A 307 -11.97 20.78 8.43
C THR A 307 -12.53 21.66 9.56
N LYS A 308 -13.59 22.43 9.29
CA LYS A 308 -14.26 23.26 10.31
C LYS A 308 -15.02 22.43 11.36
N ASN A 309 -15.56 21.27 10.98
CA ASN A 309 -16.28 20.38 11.88
C ASN A 309 -15.33 19.51 12.71
N ASP A 310 -14.21 19.08 12.11
CA ASP A 310 -13.25 18.15 12.73
C ASP A 310 -12.13 18.85 13.52
N GLY A 311 -12.00 20.17 13.46
CA GLY A 311 -10.92 20.94 14.08
C GLY A 311 -9.62 20.92 13.26
N SER A 312 -8.84 22.00 13.34
CA SER A 312 -7.62 22.19 12.54
C SER A 312 -6.38 21.47 13.08
N ASP A 313 -6.54 20.54 14.02
CA ASP A 313 -5.39 19.88 14.64
C ASP A 313 -4.74 18.89 13.65
N LEU A 314 -3.51 19.20 13.26
CA LEU A 314 -2.67 18.34 12.44
C LEU A 314 -2.33 17.02 13.17
N ASP A 315 -2.28 17.05 14.50
CA ASP A 315 -2.02 15.90 15.37
C ASP A 315 -3.33 15.35 15.95
N SER A 316 -4.02 14.46 15.22
CA SER A 316 -5.07 13.65 15.86
C SER A 316 -4.42 12.69 16.87
N ARG A 317 -5.12 12.34 17.95
CA ARG A 317 -4.61 11.39 18.94
C ARG A 317 -5.02 9.97 18.55
N TRP A 318 -4.29 8.96 19.05
CA TRP A 318 -4.70 7.55 18.92
C TRP A 318 -5.96 7.23 19.72
N SER A 319 -6.39 8.10 20.64
CA SER A 319 -7.70 8.00 21.28
C SER A 319 -8.85 8.32 20.33
N ASP A 320 -8.62 9.20 19.34
CA ASP A 320 -9.67 9.71 18.45
C ASP A 320 -10.28 8.61 17.56
N ILE A 321 -9.55 7.51 17.31
CA ILE A 321 -10.07 6.36 16.57
C ILE A 321 -11.07 5.53 17.38
N LEU A 322 -11.16 5.74 18.70
CA LEU A 322 -12.13 5.08 19.57
C LEU A 322 -13.42 5.88 19.74
N GLU A 323 -13.46 7.12 19.26
CA GLU A 323 -14.64 7.98 19.32
C GLU A 323 -15.54 7.72 18.11
N GLU A 324 -16.86 7.67 18.33
CA GLU A 324 -17.83 7.62 17.22
C GLU A 324 -17.78 8.94 16.45
N PRO A 325 -17.81 8.92 15.10
CA PRO A 325 -18.08 7.78 14.22
C PRO A 325 -16.82 7.04 13.70
N HIS A 326 -15.63 7.43 14.14
CA HIS A 326 -14.35 6.87 13.65
C HIS A 326 -14.10 5.44 14.15
N SER A 327 -14.63 5.08 15.33
CA SER A 327 -14.63 3.71 15.88
C SER A 327 -15.29 2.71 14.93
N ARG A 328 -16.41 3.08 14.31
CA ARG A 328 -17.11 2.23 13.34
C ARG A 328 -16.25 1.91 12.12
N VAL A 329 -15.56 2.91 11.57
CA VAL A 329 -14.68 2.73 10.41
C VAL A 329 -13.44 1.92 10.78
N THR A 330 -12.89 2.16 11.97
CA THR A 330 -11.77 1.37 12.55
C THR A 330 -12.16 -0.09 12.71
N PHE A 331 -13.36 -0.37 13.23
CA PHE A 331 -13.91 -1.72 13.36
C PHE A 331 -14.08 -2.38 11.99
N ILE A 332 -14.62 -1.66 11.00
CA ILE A 332 -14.77 -2.17 9.63
C ILE A 332 -13.41 -2.53 9.03
N GLY A 333 -12.43 -1.62 9.09
CA GLY A 333 -11.10 -1.82 8.51
C GLY A 333 -10.33 -2.97 9.17
N GLY A 334 -10.31 -3.01 10.51
CA GLY A 334 -9.70 -4.12 11.25
C GLY A 334 -10.36 -5.47 10.94
N THR A 335 -11.69 -5.52 10.98
CA THR A 335 -12.45 -6.76 10.73
C THR A 335 -12.31 -7.24 9.29
N LEU A 336 -12.31 -6.35 8.30
CA LEU A 336 -12.06 -6.72 6.90
C LEU A 336 -10.70 -7.40 6.72
N PHE A 337 -9.63 -6.88 7.33
CA PHE A 337 -8.31 -7.52 7.24
C PHE A 337 -8.23 -8.83 8.04
N VAL A 338 -8.85 -8.93 9.22
CA VAL A 338 -8.99 -10.21 9.93
C VAL A 338 -9.65 -11.24 9.01
N LEU A 339 -10.84 -10.94 8.48
CA LEU A 339 -11.57 -11.83 7.59
C LEU A 339 -10.79 -12.19 6.33
N GLN A 340 -10.09 -11.23 5.73
CA GLN A 340 -9.25 -11.46 4.54
C GLN A 340 -8.10 -12.44 4.83
N GLN A 341 -7.41 -12.28 5.97
CA GLN A 341 -6.28 -13.15 6.34
C GLN A 341 -6.76 -14.54 6.77
N PHE A 342 -7.82 -14.62 7.58
CA PHE A 342 -8.41 -15.89 8.03
C PHE A 342 -9.19 -16.62 6.92
N ALA A 343 -9.54 -15.95 5.82
CA ALA A 343 -9.97 -16.62 4.60
C ALA A 343 -8.85 -17.45 3.95
N GLY A 344 -7.60 -17.31 4.41
CA GLY A 344 -6.52 -18.24 4.10
C GLY A 344 -5.69 -17.90 2.88
N ILE A 345 -5.72 -16.65 2.39
CA ILE A 345 -5.01 -16.26 1.16
C ILE A 345 -3.52 -16.59 1.20
N ASN A 346 -2.81 -16.32 2.30
CA ASN A 346 -1.37 -16.59 2.36
C ASN A 346 -1.08 -18.09 2.44
N GLY A 347 -1.93 -18.86 3.15
CA GLY A 347 -1.82 -20.32 3.14
C GLY A 347 -1.99 -20.87 1.72
N VAL A 348 -3.07 -20.49 1.04
CA VAL A 348 -3.33 -20.96 -0.32
C VAL A 348 -2.24 -20.50 -1.29
N LEU A 349 -1.74 -19.26 -1.21
CA LEU A 349 -0.68 -18.77 -2.09
C LEU A 349 0.66 -19.48 -1.83
N TYR A 350 1.11 -19.58 -0.57
CA TYR A 350 2.42 -20.15 -0.25
C TYR A 350 2.47 -21.65 -0.49
N PHE A 351 1.36 -22.36 -0.28
CA PHE A 351 1.30 -23.82 -0.40
C PHE A 351 0.67 -24.30 -1.70
N SER A 352 0.23 -23.39 -2.58
CA SER A 352 -0.27 -23.74 -3.92
C SER A 352 0.71 -24.59 -4.73
N SER A 353 2.01 -24.32 -4.64
CA SER A 353 3.05 -25.08 -5.33
C SER A 353 3.07 -26.56 -4.95
N LEU A 354 2.78 -26.89 -3.69
CA LEU A 354 2.65 -28.29 -3.23
C LEU A 354 1.46 -28.97 -3.90
N THR A 355 0.31 -28.29 -3.96
CA THR A 355 -0.88 -28.81 -4.66
C THR A 355 -0.62 -29.05 -6.15
N PHE A 356 0.21 -28.22 -6.80
CA PHE A 356 0.59 -28.45 -8.21
C PHE A 356 1.59 -29.61 -8.39
N GLN A 357 2.48 -29.84 -7.42
CA GLN A 357 3.45 -30.95 -7.46
C GLN A 357 2.76 -32.32 -7.36
N GLU A 358 1.70 -32.44 -6.57
CA GLU A 358 0.92 -33.68 -6.43
C GLU A 358 0.29 -34.17 -7.75
N VAL A 359 0.14 -33.28 -8.74
CA VAL A 359 -0.47 -33.58 -10.05
C VAL A 359 0.58 -33.76 -11.17
N GLY A 360 1.86 -33.80 -10.80
CA GLY A 360 2.95 -34.06 -11.75
C GLY A 360 3.52 -32.81 -12.42
N VAL A 361 3.25 -31.61 -11.91
CA VAL A 361 4.02 -30.42 -12.31
C VAL A 361 5.39 -30.49 -11.63
N GLU A 362 6.36 -31.08 -12.32
CA GLU A 362 7.71 -31.35 -11.78
C GLU A 362 8.47 -30.07 -11.39
N SER A 363 8.14 -28.91 -11.99
CA SER A 363 8.78 -27.62 -11.69
C SER A 363 7.93 -26.76 -10.75
N SER A 364 8.39 -26.62 -9.50
CA SER A 364 7.83 -25.69 -8.50
C SER A 364 7.84 -24.22 -8.97
N ALA A 365 8.82 -23.85 -9.79
CA ALA A 365 8.93 -22.52 -10.39
C ALA A 365 7.78 -22.24 -11.36
N LEU A 366 7.42 -23.21 -12.22
CA LEU A 366 6.29 -23.08 -13.13
C LEU A 366 4.96 -22.95 -12.37
N ALA A 367 4.75 -23.76 -11.32
CA ALA A 367 3.55 -23.67 -10.49
C ALA A 367 3.40 -22.27 -9.84
N SER A 368 4.49 -21.74 -9.29
CA SER A 368 4.50 -20.40 -8.67
C SER A 368 4.25 -19.29 -9.71
N LEU A 369 4.77 -19.44 -10.93
CA LEU A 369 4.52 -18.52 -12.02
C LEU A 369 3.05 -18.53 -12.46
N PHE A 370 2.42 -19.71 -12.56
CA PHE A 370 0.99 -19.83 -12.88
C PHE A 370 0.12 -19.12 -11.85
N VAL A 371 0.41 -19.32 -10.56
CA VAL A 371 -0.28 -18.65 -9.46
C VAL A 371 -0.14 -17.12 -9.55
N GLY A 372 1.08 -16.64 -9.81
CA GLY A 372 1.34 -15.21 -10.02
C GLY A 372 0.57 -14.63 -11.22
N LEU A 373 0.53 -15.35 -12.34
CA LEU A 373 -0.20 -14.96 -13.54
C LEU A 373 -1.73 -14.95 -13.32
N THR A 374 -2.28 -15.92 -12.61
CA THR A 374 -3.70 -15.95 -12.24
C THR A 374 -4.06 -14.75 -11.36
N ASN A 375 -3.23 -14.44 -10.36
CA ASN A 375 -3.42 -13.27 -9.51
C ASN A 375 -3.33 -11.97 -10.32
N PHE A 376 -2.39 -11.86 -11.25
CA PHE A 376 -2.27 -10.72 -12.16
C PHE A 376 -3.49 -10.57 -13.08
N ALA A 377 -3.99 -11.67 -13.66
CA ALA A 377 -5.19 -11.66 -14.49
C ALA A 377 -6.42 -11.18 -13.70
N GLY A 378 -6.60 -11.66 -12.47
CA GLY A 378 -7.68 -11.19 -11.60
C GLY A 378 -7.55 -9.70 -11.25
N ALA A 379 -6.34 -9.19 -11.04
CA ALA A 379 -6.10 -7.77 -10.80
C ALA A 379 -6.44 -6.89 -12.02
N LEU A 380 -6.17 -7.36 -13.25
CA LEU A 380 -6.60 -6.69 -14.48
C LEU A 380 -8.12 -6.69 -14.64
N CYS A 381 -8.78 -7.79 -14.27
CA CYS A 381 -10.25 -7.82 -14.21
C CYS A 381 -10.79 -6.83 -13.16
N ALA A 382 -10.15 -6.73 -11.99
CA ALA A 382 -10.52 -5.78 -10.95
C ALA A 382 -10.44 -4.33 -11.44
N LEU A 383 -9.36 -3.98 -12.18
CA LEU A 383 -9.18 -2.65 -12.79
C LEU A 383 -10.38 -2.24 -13.64
N TYR A 384 -10.95 -3.18 -14.41
CA TYR A 384 -12.10 -2.91 -15.26
C TYR A 384 -13.44 -2.92 -14.50
N LEU A 385 -13.60 -3.81 -13.52
CA LEU A 385 -14.87 -4.04 -12.83
C LEU A 385 -15.14 -3.06 -11.68
N ILE A 386 -14.11 -2.56 -11.00
CA ILE A 386 -14.25 -1.82 -9.74
C ILE A 386 -15.07 -0.52 -9.85
N ASP A 387 -14.92 0.21 -10.96
CA ASP A 387 -15.71 1.41 -11.23
C ASP A 387 -17.03 1.11 -11.97
N ARG A 388 -17.21 -0.12 -12.49
CA ARG A 388 -18.46 -0.55 -13.14
C ARG A 388 -19.47 -1.13 -12.17
N GLU A 389 -19.07 -2.11 -11.37
CA GLU A 389 -19.97 -2.85 -10.47
C GLU A 389 -20.10 -2.19 -9.09
N GLY A 390 -19.10 -1.43 -8.67
CA GLY A 390 -19.02 -0.85 -7.32
C GLY A 390 -18.22 -1.74 -6.36
N ARG A 391 -17.79 -1.15 -5.26
CA ARG A 391 -16.82 -1.76 -4.33
C ARG A 391 -17.50 -2.84 -3.50
N GLN A 392 -18.70 -2.56 -2.99
CA GLN A 392 -19.41 -3.49 -2.09
C GLN A 392 -19.77 -4.78 -2.82
N LYS A 393 -20.35 -4.66 -4.02
CA LYS A 393 -20.76 -5.83 -4.82
C LYS A 393 -19.57 -6.67 -5.25
N LEU A 394 -18.47 -6.03 -5.65
CA LEU A 394 -17.25 -6.72 -6.07
C LEU A 394 -16.60 -7.47 -4.90
N LEU A 395 -16.59 -6.87 -3.71
CA LEU A 395 -16.09 -7.50 -2.48
C LEU A 395 -16.92 -8.73 -2.10
N ILE A 396 -18.26 -8.62 -2.11
CA ILE A 396 -19.16 -9.74 -1.81
C ILE A 396 -18.99 -10.85 -2.85
N GLY A 397 -19.00 -10.52 -4.14
CA GLY A 397 -18.85 -11.50 -5.23
C GLY A 397 -17.51 -12.24 -5.16
N SER A 398 -16.44 -11.53 -4.81
CA SER A 398 -15.10 -12.10 -4.59
C SER A 398 -15.10 -13.11 -3.45
N TYR A 399 -15.63 -12.75 -2.27
CA TYR A 399 -15.69 -13.66 -1.13
C TYR A 399 -16.61 -14.87 -1.35
N VAL A 400 -17.74 -14.71 -2.06
CA VAL A 400 -18.60 -15.83 -2.45
C VAL A 400 -17.86 -16.76 -3.43
N GLY A 401 -17.16 -16.21 -4.42
CA GLY A 401 -16.33 -17.00 -5.33
C GLY A 401 -15.20 -17.76 -4.63
N MET A 402 -14.54 -17.12 -3.66
CA MET A 402 -13.55 -17.75 -2.80
C MET A 402 -14.15 -18.91 -1.98
N ALA A 403 -15.34 -18.72 -1.41
CA ALA A 403 -16.03 -19.77 -0.66
C ALA A 403 -16.37 -20.99 -1.52
N ILE A 404 -16.95 -20.77 -2.71
CA ILE A 404 -17.26 -21.84 -3.66
C ILE A 404 -15.99 -22.61 -4.04
N SER A 405 -14.90 -21.88 -4.29
CA SER A 405 -13.60 -22.46 -4.63
C SER A 405 -13.05 -23.36 -3.51
N MET A 406 -13.13 -22.90 -2.26
CA MET A 406 -12.64 -23.66 -1.11
C MET A 406 -13.49 -24.90 -0.80
N PHE A 407 -14.81 -24.81 -0.95
CA PHE A 407 -15.68 -25.98 -0.84
C PHE A 407 -15.45 -26.97 -1.98
N LEU A 408 -15.12 -26.48 -3.18
CA LEU A 408 -14.74 -27.34 -4.30
C LEU A 408 -13.49 -28.15 -3.96
N VAL A 409 -12.43 -27.52 -3.46
CA VAL A 409 -11.21 -28.21 -3.03
C VAL A 409 -11.50 -29.20 -1.90
N ALA A 410 -12.25 -28.78 -0.86
CA ALA A 410 -12.60 -29.67 0.23
C ALA A 410 -13.42 -30.89 -0.24
N SER A 411 -14.34 -30.71 -1.19
CA SER A 411 -15.13 -31.80 -1.77
C SER A 411 -14.28 -32.74 -2.63
N ALA A 412 -13.28 -32.22 -3.35
CA ALA A 412 -12.36 -33.02 -4.14
C ALA A 412 -11.57 -34.00 -3.27
N VAL A 413 -11.17 -33.55 -2.07
CA VAL A 413 -10.38 -34.35 -1.12
C VAL A 413 -11.24 -35.34 -0.32
N ILE A 414 -12.50 -34.99 0.01
CA ILE A 414 -13.39 -35.84 0.82
C ILE A 414 -14.05 -36.95 0.00
N LEU A 415 -14.45 -36.63 -1.23
CA LEU A 415 -15.20 -37.57 -2.06
C LEU A 415 -14.26 -38.66 -2.62
N PRO A 416 -14.66 -39.94 -2.62
CA PRO A 416 -13.89 -41.03 -3.20
C PRO A 416 -13.97 -40.98 -4.72
N LEU A 417 -13.32 -39.97 -5.31
CA LEU A 417 -13.19 -39.77 -6.75
C LEU A 417 -11.92 -40.45 -7.27
N ASP A 418 -11.84 -40.63 -8.58
CA ASP A 418 -10.59 -41.03 -9.24
C ASP A 418 -9.47 -40.03 -8.92
N GLU A 419 -8.26 -40.53 -8.66
CA GLU A 419 -7.12 -39.74 -8.15
C GLU A 419 -6.79 -38.57 -9.08
N GLN A 420 -6.80 -38.81 -10.40
CA GLN A 420 -6.56 -37.77 -11.40
C GLN A 420 -7.66 -36.70 -11.40
N PHE A 421 -8.92 -37.11 -11.21
CA PHE A 421 -10.06 -36.20 -11.21
C PHE A 421 -10.09 -35.32 -9.96
N SER A 422 -9.81 -35.90 -8.78
CA SER A 422 -9.67 -35.16 -7.52
C SER A 422 -8.58 -34.10 -7.61
N ASN A 423 -7.40 -34.50 -8.10
CA ASN A 423 -6.24 -33.62 -8.28
C ASN A 423 -6.53 -32.43 -9.22
N ASN A 424 -7.15 -32.69 -10.37
CA ASN A 424 -7.54 -31.64 -11.31
C ASN A 424 -8.55 -30.66 -10.69
N LEU A 425 -9.48 -31.17 -9.87
CA LEU A 425 -10.50 -30.36 -9.22
C LEU A 425 -9.92 -29.47 -8.10
N SER A 426 -8.95 -29.99 -7.35
CA SER A 426 -8.19 -29.24 -6.34
C SER A 426 -7.37 -28.10 -6.96
N ILE A 427 -6.72 -28.35 -8.10
CA ILE A 427 -6.03 -27.30 -8.86
C ILE A 427 -7.02 -26.23 -9.33
N LEU A 428 -8.12 -26.65 -9.96
CA LEU A 428 -9.14 -25.73 -10.47
C LEU A 428 -9.69 -24.85 -9.35
N GLY A 429 -10.02 -25.44 -8.20
CA GLY A 429 -10.48 -24.73 -7.01
C GLY A 429 -9.42 -23.73 -6.50
N THR A 430 -8.15 -24.13 -6.46
CA THR A 430 -7.06 -23.24 -6.02
C THR A 430 -6.87 -22.06 -6.97
N ILE A 431 -6.86 -22.27 -8.28
CA ILE A 431 -6.75 -21.22 -9.30
C ILE A 431 -7.97 -20.28 -9.22
N MET A 432 -9.17 -20.84 -9.13
CA MET A 432 -10.41 -20.06 -9.02
C MET A 432 -10.42 -19.21 -7.75
N TYR A 433 -9.94 -19.75 -6.63
CA TYR A 433 -9.81 -19.01 -5.38
C TYR A 433 -8.88 -17.81 -5.52
N ILE A 434 -7.68 -18.00 -6.07
CA ILE A 434 -6.69 -16.94 -6.27
C ILE A 434 -7.25 -15.85 -7.20
N PHE A 435 -7.89 -16.26 -8.29
CA PHE A 435 -8.52 -15.35 -9.24
C PHE A 435 -9.65 -14.54 -8.60
N CYS A 436 -10.55 -15.19 -7.85
CA CYS A 436 -11.64 -14.53 -7.14
C CYS A 436 -11.11 -13.55 -6.09
N PHE A 437 -10.07 -13.91 -5.33
CA PHE A 437 -9.42 -13.00 -4.38
C PHE A 437 -8.88 -11.74 -5.07
N ALA A 438 -8.17 -11.92 -6.18
CA ALA A 438 -7.53 -10.86 -6.94
C ALA A 438 -8.54 -9.88 -7.57
N ILE A 439 -9.74 -10.36 -7.92
CA ILE A 439 -10.81 -9.52 -8.50
C ILE A 439 -11.39 -8.51 -7.49
N GLY A 440 -11.43 -8.84 -6.20
CA GLY A 440 -12.16 -8.03 -5.22
C GLY A 440 -11.47 -7.94 -3.86
N ALA A 441 -11.44 -9.03 -3.10
CA ALA A 441 -10.96 -9.05 -1.72
C ALA A 441 -9.56 -8.43 -1.55
N GLY A 442 -8.65 -8.63 -2.50
CA GLY A 442 -7.34 -7.98 -2.53
C GLY A 442 -7.43 -6.46 -2.70
N PRO A 443 -7.75 -5.96 -3.93
CA PRO A 443 -7.71 -4.53 -4.23
C PRO A 443 -8.76 -3.71 -3.46
N VAL A 444 -9.99 -4.21 -3.32
CA VAL A 444 -11.11 -3.43 -2.76
C VAL A 444 -10.90 -3.13 -1.28
N THR A 445 -10.35 -4.07 -0.50
CA THR A 445 -10.12 -3.88 0.94
C THR A 445 -9.17 -2.71 1.19
N GLY A 446 -8.08 -2.60 0.42
CA GLY A 446 -7.14 -1.48 0.53
C GLY A 446 -7.72 -0.13 0.11
N ILE A 447 -8.70 -0.12 -0.79
CA ILE A 447 -9.32 1.10 -1.34
C ILE A 447 -10.47 1.60 -0.46
N ILE A 448 -11.28 0.69 0.09
CA ILE A 448 -12.51 1.07 0.78
C ILE A 448 -12.27 1.66 2.16
N ILE A 449 -11.24 1.20 2.87
CA ILE A 449 -10.90 1.70 4.21
C ILE A 449 -10.54 3.19 4.18
N PRO A 450 -9.61 3.67 3.33
CA PRO A 450 -9.31 5.11 3.27
C PRO A 450 -10.47 5.92 2.69
N GLU A 451 -11.32 5.32 1.84
CA GLU A 451 -12.55 5.96 1.33
C GLU A 451 -13.62 6.16 2.40
N LEU A 452 -13.75 5.23 3.36
CA LEU A 452 -14.67 5.33 4.50
C LEU A 452 -14.11 6.19 5.64
N SER A 453 -12.79 6.38 5.70
CA SER A 453 -12.13 7.10 6.78
C SER A 453 -12.25 8.61 6.61
N SER A 454 -12.43 9.33 7.73
CA SER A 454 -12.42 10.79 7.72
C SER A 454 -11.01 11.33 7.48
N SER A 455 -10.91 12.54 6.92
CA SER A 455 -9.62 13.18 6.66
C SER A 455 -8.74 13.37 7.92
N ARG A 456 -9.35 13.46 9.11
CA ARG A 456 -8.65 13.65 10.38
C ARG A 456 -7.97 12.38 10.92
N THR A 457 -8.59 11.23 10.76
CA THR A 457 -8.14 9.96 11.37
C THR A 457 -7.69 8.90 10.35
N ARG A 458 -7.83 9.16 9.04
CA ARG A 458 -7.47 8.25 7.94
C ARG A 458 -6.10 7.61 8.09
N GLY A 459 -5.07 8.39 8.42
CA GLY A 459 -3.72 7.86 8.65
C GLY A 459 -3.70 6.78 9.73
N LYS A 460 -4.30 7.05 10.90
CA LYS A 460 -4.33 6.10 12.03
C LYS A 460 -5.21 4.89 11.81
N ILE A 461 -6.39 5.07 11.21
CA ILE A 461 -7.30 3.97 10.88
C ILE A 461 -6.60 2.99 9.94
N MET A 462 -5.93 3.51 8.91
CA MET A 462 -5.16 2.69 7.97
C MET A 462 -3.97 2.02 8.65
N GLY A 463 -3.23 2.74 9.49
CA GLY A 463 -2.15 2.18 10.29
C GLY A 463 -2.61 1.00 11.13
N PHE A 464 -3.66 1.17 11.93
CA PHE A 464 -4.26 0.10 12.74
C PHE A 464 -4.75 -1.09 11.89
N SER A 465 -5.41 -0.80 10.77
CA SER A 465 -5.97 -1.82 9.86
C SER A 465 -4.86 -2.69 9.26
N PHE A 466 -3.78 -2.08 8.76
CA PHE A 466 -2.63 -2.81 8.24
C PHE A 466 -1.80 -3.49 9.34
N SER A 467 -1.69 -2.91 10.53
CA SER A 467 -1.08 -3.63 11.66
C SER A 467 -1.85 -4.89 12.02
N THR A 468 -3.19 -4.83 11.99
CA THR A 468 -4.05 -6.01 12.15
C THR A 468 -3.82 -7.03 11.03
N HIS A 469 -3.70 -6.56 9.78
CA HIS A 469 -3.33 -7.39 8.63
C HIS A 469 -2.03 -8.15 8.88
N TRP A 470 -0.95 -7.47 9.31
CA TRP A 470 0.35 -8.11 9.53
C TRP A 470 0.33 -9.13 10.67
N VAL A 471 -0.36 -8.83 11.77
CA VAL A 471 -0.51 -9.76 12.90
C VAL A 471 -1.31 -11.00 12.47
N CYS A 472 -2.43 -10.82 11.77
CA CYS A 472 -3.23 -11.95 11.31
C CYS A 472 -2.50 -12.77 10.24
N ASN A 473 -1.77 -12.11 9.34
CA ASN A 473 -0.91 -12.77 8.37
C ASN A 473 0.12 -13.67 9.07
N PHE A 474 0.82 -13.13 10.07
CA PHE A 474 1.80 -13.89 10.83
C PHE A 474 1.17 -15.10 11.53
N VAL A 475 0.02 -14.92 12.18
CA VAL A 475 -0.71 -16.01 12.87
C VAL A 475 -1.13 -17.10 11.88
N VAL A 476 -1.77 -16.73 10.77
CA VAL A 476 -2.21 -17.71 9.76
C VAL A 476 -1.03 -18.44 9.15
N GLY A 477 0.05 -17.72 8.80
CA GLY A 477 1.26 -18.32 8.24
C GLY A 477 1.95 -19.29 9.20
N LEU A 478 1.95 -19.00 10.50
CA LEU A 478 2.59 -19.85 11.52
C LEU A 478 1.81 -21.15 11.76
N PHE A 479 0.49 -21.07 11.91
CA PHE A 479 -0.32 -22.23 12.33
C PHE A 479 -0.90 -23.04 11.17
N PHE A 480 -0.84 -22.55 9.93
CA PHE A 480 -1.48 -23.22 8.78
C PHE A 480 -1.04 -24.68 8.61
N LEU A 481 0.26 -24.96 8.57
CA LEU A 481 0.77 -26.31 8.35
C LEU A 481 0.40 -27.25 9.50
N GLU A 482 0.51 -26.79 10.75
CA GLU A 482 0.13 -27.57 11.94
C GLU A 482 -1.38 -27.91 11.92
N LEU A 483 -2.22 -26.97 11.47
CA LEU A 483 -3.65 -27.21 11.29
C LEU A 483 -3.92 -28.24 10.19
N VAL A 484 -3.20 -28.18 9.07
CA VAL A 484 -3.33 -29.15 7.97
C VAL A 484 -2.84 -30.54 8.39
N GLU A 485 -1.74 -30.64 9.12
CA GLU A 485 -1.23 -31.93 9.63
C GLU A 485 -2.21 -32.57 10.62
N LYS A 486 -2.79 -31.76 11.53
CA LYS A 486 -3.68 -32.25 12.58
C LYS A 486 -5.10 -32.56 12.11
N PHE A 487 -5.66 -31.71 11.26
CA PHE A 487 -7.06 -31.81 10.82
C PHE A 487 -7.23 -32.30 9.38
N GLY A 488 -6.16 -32.33 8.59
CA GLY A 488 -6.20 -32.61 7.16
C GLY A 488 -6.52 -31.37 6.31
N VAL A 489 -6.26 -31.48 5.00
CA VAL A 489 -6.47 -30.40 4.03
C VAL A 489 -7.96 -30.00 3.95
N ALA A 490 -8.87 -30.99 3.86
CA ALA A 490 -10.27 -30.70 3.58
C ALA A 490 -10.97 -29.87 4.67
N PRO A 491 -10.85 -30.16 5.98
CA PRO A 491 -11.47 -29.34 7.02
C PRO A 491 -10.89 -27.93 7.10
N VAL A 492 -9.58 -27.78 6.89
CA VAL A 492 -8.91 -26.46 6.88
C VAL A 492 -9.44 -25.61 5.72
N TYR A 493 -9.49 -26.16 4.51
CA TYR A 493 -9.99 -25.43 3.34
C TYR A 493 -11.50 -25.15 3.46
N ALA A 494 -12.29 -26.09 3.98
CA ALA A 494 -13.70 -25.83 4.29
C ALA A 494 -13.88 -24.68 5.30
N SER A 495 -13.00 -24.57 6.29
CA SER A 495 -13.01 -23.45 7.26
C SER A 495 -12.74 -22.11 6.58
N PHE A 496 -11.80 -22.05 5.64
CA PHE A 496 -11.55 -20.86 4.81
C PHE A 496 -12.76 -20.49 3.96
N GLY A 497 -13.46 -21.48 3.41
CA GLY A 497 -14.72 -21.27 2.71
C GLY A 497 -15.81 -20.68 3.61
N ALA A 498 -15.94 -21.19 4.84
CA ALA A 498 -16.89 -20.67 5.83
C ALA A 498 -16.55 -19.22 6.25
N VAL A 499 -15.28 -18.92 6.51
CA VAL A 499 -14.81 -17.56 6.83
C VAL A 499 -15.05 -16.62 5.64
N SER A 500 -14.86 -17.09 4.41
CA SER A 500 -15.16 -16.30 3.20
C SER A 500 -16.65 -15.96 3.10
N LEU A 501 -17.56 -16.89 3.41
CA LEU A 501 -19.00 -16.57 3.48
C LEU A 501 -19.33 -15.57 4.59
N LEU A 502 -18.69 -15.71 5.76
CA LEU A 502 -18.82 -14.73 6.84
C LEU A 502 -18.34 -13.34 6.39
N ALA A 503 -17.27 -13.28 5.62
CA ALA A 503 -16.74 -12.04 5.06
C ALA A 503 -17.69 -11.42 4.03
N ALA A 504 -18.32 -12.23 3.18
CA ALA A 504 -19.36 -11.77 2.27
C ALA A 504 -20.58 -11.21 3.03
N ALA A 505 -21.02 -11.88 4.09
CA ALA A 505 -22.12 -11.41 4.95
C ALA A 505 -21.74 -10.09 5.66
N PHE A 506 -20.53 -10.01 6.21
CA PHE A 506 -20.02 -8.78 6.83
C PHE A 506 -20.00 -7.61 5.84
N ALA A 507 -19.50 -7.85 4.62
CA ALA A 507 -19.50 -6.86 3.55
C ALA A 507 -20.93 -6.42 3.14
N TYR A 508 -21.91 -7.31 3.18
CA TYR A 508 -23.30 -6.96 2.89
C TYR A 508 -23.90 -6.02 3.95
N TYR A 509 -23.65 -6.28 5.24
CA TYR A 509 -24.29 -5.54 6.33
C TYR A 509 -23.57 -4.24 6.73
N PHE A 510 -22.23 -4.23 6.72
CA PHE A 510 -21.46 -3.12 7.32
C PHE A 510 -20.85 -2.16 6.29
N ILE A 511 -20.61 -2.61 5.06
CA ILE A 511 -19.97 -1.80 4.03
C ILE A 511 -21.00 -0.93 3.31
N VAL A 512 -20.63 0.31 3.05
CA VAL A 512 -21.41 1.26 2.24
C VAL A 512 -20.75 1.37 0.87
N GLU A 513 -21.56 1.44 -0.19
CA GLU A 513 -21.05 1.68 -1.54
C GLU A 513 -20.44 3.09 -1.65
N THR A 514 -19.18 3.13 -2.10
CA THR A 514 -18.36 4.35 -2.23
C THR A 514 -18.21 4.81 -3.68
N LYS A 515 -18.61 3.98 -4.65
CA LYS A 515 -18.51 4.29 -6.08
C LYS A 515 -19.15 5.64 -6.42
N GLY A 516 -18.36 6.50 -7.06
CA GLY A 516 -18.82 7.78 -7.62
C GLY A 516 -19.17 8.85 -6.57
N ARG A 517 -18.83 8.63 -5.30
CA ARG A 517 -19.08 9.58 -4.20
C ARG A 517 -17.79 10.26 -3.76
N SER A 518 -17.86 11.56 -3.44
CA SER A 518 -16.70 12.25 -2.85
C SER A 518 -16.39 11.69 -1.46
N LEU A 519 -15.15 11.85 -0.98
CA LEU A 519 -14.78 11.36 0.36
C LEU A 519 -15.60 12.09 1.43
N GLU A 520 -15.87 13.37 1.18
CA GLU A 520 -16.61 14.27 2.03
C GLU A 520 -18.12 13.90 2.08
N GLU A 521 -18.70 13.44 0.98
CA GLU A 521 -20.07 12.89 0.95
C GLU A 521 -20.20 11.58 1.74
N ILE A 522 -19.19 10.71 1.66
CA ILE A 522 -19.16 9.44 2.40
C ILE A 522 -19.09 9.75 3.90
N GLU A 523 -18.18 10.63 4.30
CA GLU A 523 -17.99 11.06 5.68
C GLU A 523 -19.27 11.65 6.28
N ARG A 524 -19.95 12.58 5.59
CA ARG A 524 -21.25 13.11 6.05
C ARG A 524 -22.31 12.01 6.23
N SER A 525 -22.35 11.03 5.32
CA SER A 525 -23.34 9.95 5.40
C SER A 525 -23.10 8.95 6.53
N LEU A 526 -21.85 8.85 7.01
CA LEU A 526 -21.52 8.07 8.20
C LEU A 526 -21.88 8.84 9.48
N ASN A 527 -21.62 10.15 9.51
CA ASN A 527 -21.94 11.01 10.65
C ASN A 527 -23.45 11.17 10.89
N LEU A 528 -24.29 11.13 9.84
CA LEU A 528 -25.75 11.21 9.96
C LEU A 528 -26.41 9.92 10.46
N LYS A 529 -25.68 8.81 10.51
CA LYS A 529 -26.16 7.49 10.98
C LYS A 529 -25.67 7.12 12.38
N ALA A 530 -24.79 7.94 12.97
CA ALA A 530 -24.40 7.89 14.38
C ALA A 530 -25.35 8.78 15.19
#